data_AF-A0A8T1VK46-F1
#
_entry.id   AF-A0A8T1VK46-F1
#
_cell.length_a   1.000
_cell.length_b   1.000
_cell.length_c   1.000
_cell.angle_alpha   90.00
_cell.angle_beta   90.00
_cell.angle_gamma   90.00
#
_symmetry.space_group_name_H-M   'P 1'
#
loop_
_entity.id
_entity.type
_entity.pdbx_description
1 polymer ?
#
loop_
_entity_poly.entity_id
_entity_poly.type
_entity_poly.pdbx_seq_one_letter_code
_entity_poly.pdbx_strand_id
1 'polypeptide(L)'
;MGVHASLFLRLRHLVNLIQNPWKQRNHVYPRRHRPAAALFTVYAMLLLVFVEESMRTSTIACAPHPECVVNARRWTILESGCLTQCPCLMMVDRDIAPKSYAEWEQPFNVTDKVVQLATRGDLQTVQLTNRYLPLLPDELRRCTEMRHLTLEYTHTQTLPDWIKHFTKLEFLHLESKFTSPFVALPDDMFDDMWSLTFMHLAGFIPMKRLPSFRGLTNLKSLTLAGFLLLDQLPAFDHLHHLERLLVTCVPVLDSLPDFAPIKDNLKSLILTDRGTWCCNGFLGECDLQHPMCQIHPLWGTPAATCLTSDRQKATPGTLALIEKYPDNVCTGLLYPGALEGSPTPATMDPCNGKLYRQCIDPSGVESMCYNARFMGIACDTNPFPIKMRRYQIARGVGDPCNREYEAWLGCS
;
A
#
# COMPACT_ATOMS: atom_id res chain seq x y z
N MET A 1 -5.24 82.06 -50.92
CA MET A 1 -4.57 82.21 -49.61
C MET A 1 -4.55 80.93 -48.73
N GLY A 2 -5.21 79.82 -49.07
CA GLY A 2 -5.30 78.64 -48.19
C GLY A 2 -4.24 77.52 -48.36
N VAL A 3 -3.55 77.45 -49.51
CA VAL A 3 -2.62 76.33 -49.79
C VAL A 3 -1.25 76.51 -49.11
N HIS A 4 -0.79 77.76 -48.94
CA HIS A 4 0.50 78.07 -48.32
C HIS A 4 0.55 77.81 -46.80
N ALA A 5 -0.57 77.94 -46.08
CA ALA A 5 -0.58 77.72 -44.63
C ALA A 5 -0.43 76.25 -44.25
N SER A 6 -1.07 75.33 -44.99
CA SER A 6 -0.94 73.89 -44.73
C SER A 6 0.46 73.37 -45.07
N LEU A 7 1.06 73.89 -46.15
CA LEU A 7 2.41 73.53 -46.55
C LEU A 7 3.44 74.04 -45.53
N PHE A 8 3.25 75.26 -45.02
CA PHE A 8 4.10 75.85 -43.98
C PHE A 8 4.00 75.10 -42.65
N LEU A 9 2.79 74.67 -42.24
CA LEU A 9 2.60 73.85 -41.04
C LEU A 9 3.24 72.47 -41.19
N ARG A 10 3.13 71.83 -42.36
CA ARG A 10 3.77 70.54 -42.64
C ARG A 10 5.28 70.64 -42.68
N LEU A 11 5.83 71.68 -43.32
CA LEU A 11 7.28 71.96 -43.33
C LEU A 11 7.79 72.27 -41.93
N ARG A 12 7.07 73.07 -41.14
CA ARG A 12 7.43 73.35 -39.74
C ARG A 12 7.39 72.09 -38.88
N HIS A 13 6.44 71.18 -39.12
CA HIS A 13 6.38 69.88 -38.45
C HIS A 13 7.53 68.94 -38.87
N LEU A 14 7.90 68.94 -40.15
CA LEU A 14 9.03 68.16 -40.67
C LEU A 14 10.37 68.69 -40.13
N VAL A 15 10.54 70.00 -40.07
CA VAL A 15 11.72 70.65 -39.48
C VAL A 15 11.81 70.36 -37.97
N ASN A 16 10.68 70.34 -37.26
CA ASN A 16 10.66 69.97 -35.83
C ASN A 16 10.99 68.48 -35.59
N LEU A 17 10.65 67.61 -36.54
CA LEU A 17 11.01 66.19 -36.52
C LEU A 17 12.50 65.97 -36.82
N ILE A 18 13.08 66.75 -37.73
CA ILE A 18 14.51 66.66 -38.09
C ILE A 18 15.40 67.29 -37.00
N GLN A 19 14.96 68.38 -36.36
CA GLN A 19 15.75 69.10 -35.35
C GLN A 19 15.78 68.43 -33.97
N ASN A 20 14.87 67.49 -33.69
CA ASN A 20 14.83 66.77 -32.40
C ASN A 20 14.57 65.28 -32.58
N PRO A 21 15.57 64.49 -33.03
CA PRO A 21 15.45 63.03 -33.16
C PRO A 21 15.14 62.34 -31.81
N TRP A 22 15.46 63.02 -30.70
CA TRP A 22 15.30 62.52 -29.33
C TRP A 22 13.87 62.64 -28.77
N LYS A 23 12.95 63.35 -29.45
CA LYS A 23 11.54 63.42 -29.01
C LYS A 23 10.74 62.17 -29.35
N GLN A 24 11.26 61.29 -30.20
CA GLN A 24 10.84 59.89 -30.32
C GLN A 24 11.67 59.00 -29.39
N ARG A 25 11.69 59.28 -28.08
CA ARG A 25 11.74 58.17 -27.13
C ARG A 25 10.39 57.49 -27.21
N ASN A 26 10.23 56.64 -28.23
CA ASN A 26 9.27 55.56 -28.22
C ASN A 26 9.58 54.76 -26.95
N HIS A 27 8.89 55.06 -25.86
CA HIS A 27 8.79 54.10 -24.78
C HIS A 27 8.17 52.87 -25.42
N VAL A 28 8.98 51.83 -25.57
CA VAL A 28 8.61 50.53 -26.17
C VAL A 28 7.35 49.95 -25.50
N TYR A 29 7.00 50.43 -24.29
CA TYR A 29 5.77 50.12 -23.58
C TYR A 29 4.88 51.37 -23.37
N PRO A 30 3.62 51.37 -23.85
CA PRO A 30 2.68 52.45 -23.60
C PRO A 30 2.46 52.66 -22.09
N ARG A 31 2.52 53.92 -21.61
CA ARG A 31 2.27 54.28 -20.19
C ARG A 31 0.93 53.76 -19.65
N ARG A 32 -0.03 53.48 -20.54
CA ARG A 32 -1.37 52.93 -20.25
C ARG A 32 -1.32 51.53 -19.60
N HIS A 33 -0.22 50.77 -19.75
CA HIS A 33 -0.06 49.42 -19.19
C HIS A 33 0.74 49.37 -17.88
N ARG A 34 1.29 50.49 -17.40
CA ARG A 34 1.96 50.57 -16.09
C ARG A 34 1.12 50.09 -14.89
N PRO A 35 -0.19 50.39 -14.77
CA PRO A 35 -0.98 49.86 -13.65
C PRO A 35 -1.16 48.35 -13.73
N ALA A 36 -1.30 47.79 -14.93
CA ALA A 36 -1.37 46.33 -15.12
C ALA A 36 -0.04 45.66 -14.75
N ALA A 37 1.09 46.22 -15.20
CA ALA A 37 2.42 45.74 -14.80
C ALA A 37 2.62 45.82 -13.27
N ALA A 38 2.20 46.93 -12.64
CA ALA A 38 2.25 47.07 -11.18
C ALA A 38 1.41 46.00 -10.47
N LEU A 39 0.19 45.72 -10.96
CA LEU A 39 -0.67 44.68 -10.41
C LEU A 39 -0.01 43.28 -10.50
N PHE A 40 0.60 42.94 -11.65
CA PHE A 40 1.33 41.68 -11.78
C PHE A 40 2.54 41.61 -10.84
N THR A 41 3.28 42.70 -10.65
CA THR A 41 4.41 42.72 -9.70
C THR A 41 3.94 42.55 -8.26
N VAL A 42 2.85 43.22 -7.85
CA VAL A 42 2.30 43.09 -6.50
C VAL A 42 1.77 41.67 -6.28
N TYR A 43 1.04 41.11 -7.25
CA TYR A 43 0.56 39.74 -7.19
C TYR A 43 1.71 38.73 -7.06
N ALA A 44 2.79 38.90 -7.83
CA ALA A 44 3.98 38.06 -7.72
C ALA A 44 4.62 38.15 -6.33
N MET A 45 4.73 39.36 -5.75
CA MET A 45 5.24 39.53 -4.39
C MET A 45 4.33 38.87 -3.34
N LEU A 46 3.02 39.02 -3.46
CA LEU A 46 2.05 38.38 -2.56
C LEU A 46 2.10 36.86 -2.66
N LEU A 47 2.28 36.31 -3.87
CA LEU A 47 2.47 34.88 -4.07
C LEU A 47 3.76 34.38 -3.41
N LEU A 48 4.86 35.12 -3.52
CA LEU A 48 6.12 34.75 -2.87
C LEU A 48 5.94 34.68 -1.35
N VAL A 49 5.34 35.71 -0.75
CA VAL A 49 5.04 35.73 0.70
C VAL A 49 4.11 34.57 1.08
N PHE A 50 3.05 34.34 0.30
CA PHE A 50 2.11 33.25 0.56
C PHE A 50 2.79 31.88 0.54
N VAL A 51 3.64 31.62 -0.46
CA VAL A 51 4.36 30.35 -0.60
C VAL A 51 5.40 30.18 0.51
N GLU A 52 6.17 31.22 0.80
CA GLU A 52 7.18 31.19 1.85
C GLU A 52 6.57 30.95 3.23
N GLU A 53 5.50 31.68 3.57
CA GLU A 53 4.79 31.48 4.84
C GLU A 53 4.07 30.13 4.88
N SER A 54 3.53 29.64 3.77
CA SER A 54 2.96 28.28 3.69
C SER A 54 3.98 27.19 3.97
N MET A 55 5.19 27.30 3.39
CA MET A 55 6.27 26.35 3.64
C MET A 55 6.77 26.45 5.07
N ARG A 56 7.03 27.68 5.55
CA ARG A 56 7.54 27.95 6.90
C ARG A 56 6.59 27.43 7.98
N THR A 57 5.32 27.83 7.93
CA THR A 57 4.35 27.47 8.98
C THR A 57 4.06 25.97 8.99
N SER A 58 3.95 25.32 7.82
CA SER A 58 3.81 23.86 7.75
C SER A 58 5.03 23.11 8.28
N THR A 59 6.24 23.61 8.00
CA THR A 59 7.48 22.99 8.48
C THR A 59 7.56 23.05 10.00
N ILE A 60 7.22 24.19 10.60
CA ILE A 60 7.20 24.35 12.06
C ILE A 60 6.10 23.49 12.69
N ALA A 61 4.89 23.48 12.12
CA ALA A 61 3.78 22.68 12.62
C ALA A 61 4.07 21.17 12.59
N CYS A 62 4.77 20.70 11.57
CA CYS A 62 5.10 19.28 11.40
C CYS A 62 6.43 18.86 12.02
N ALA A 63 7.24 19.79 12.53
CA ALA A 63 8.52 19.47 13.17
C ALA A 63 8.44 18.44 14.32
N PRO A 64 7.36 18.41 15.14
CA PRO A 64 7.19 17.38 16.18
C PRO A 64 6.86 15.97 15.64
N HIS A 65 6.57 15.86 14.33
CA HIS A 65 6.06 14.65 13.68
C HIS A 65 7.03 14.16 12.60
N PRO A 66 8.15 13.49 12.97
CA PRO A 66 9.08 12.94 12.00
C PRO A 66 8.43 11.88 11.08
N GLU A 67 7.37 11.22 11.55
CA GLU A 67 6.56 10.30 10.73
C GLU A 67 5.77 11.00 9.61
N CYS A 68 5.61 12.33 9.66
CA CYS A 68 4.98 13.09 8.59
C CYS A 68 6.00 13.39 7.49
N VAL A 69 6.13 12.49 6.53
CA VAL A 69 7.14 12.58 5.46
C VAL A 69 6.79 13.59 4.37
N VAL A 70 5.50 13.93 4.21
CA VAL A 70 5.03 14.94 3.26
C VAL A 70 3.92 15.77 3.91
N ASN A 71 4.00 17.10 3.79
CA ASN A 71 2.98 18.03 4.25
C ASN A 71 2.40 18.88 3.10
N ALA A 72 1.20 19.41 3.31
CA ALA A 72 0.39 20.07 2.30
C ALA A 72 0.77 21.53 2.03
N ARG A 73 1.81 22.05 2.71
CA ARG A 73 2.28 23.44 2.62
C ARG A 73 1.12 24.45 2.70
N ARG A 74 0.52 24.56 3.87
CA ARG A 74 -0.57 25.51 4.16
C ARG A 74 -0.06 26.65 5.01
N TRP A 75 -0.47 27.87 4.67
CA TRP A 75 -0.30 29.02 5.55
C TRP A 75 -1.30 28.94 6.69
N THR A 76 -0.81 28.58 7.87
CA THR A 76 -1.62 28.45 9.09
C THR A 76 -1.10 29.38 10.19
N ILE A 77 -2.01 29.89 11.01
CA ILE A 77 -1.64 30.62 12.22
C ILE A 77 -1.28 29.56 13.27
N LEU A 78 -0.02 29.53 13.67
CA LEU A 78 0.50 28.53 14.61
C LEU A 78 0.17 28.92 16.05
N GLU A 79 -0.39 27.97 16.78
CA GLU A 79 -0.59 28.04 18.21
C GLU A 79 0.61 27.39 18.91
N SER A 80 1.14 28.08 19.92
CA SER A 80 2.32 27.61 20.64
C SER A 80 2.06 26.25 21.30
N GLY A 81 2.88 25.25 20.98
CA GLY A 81 2.80 23.90 21.57
C GLY A 81 1.70 23.00 20.98
N CYS A 82 1.01 23.41 19.92
CA CYS A 82 -0.05 22.62 19.32
C CYS A 82 0.51 21.50 18.41
N LEU A 83 0.14 20.24 18.70
CA LEU A 83 0.55 19.06 17.90
C LEU A 83 -0.44 18.72 16.77
N THR A 84 -1.61 19.34 16.75
CA THR A 84 -2.68 18.98 15.80
C THR A 84 -2.73 19.89 14.57
N GLN A 85 -1.78 20.82 14.46
CA GLN A 85 -1.75 21.82 13.38
C GLN A 85 -0.88 21.42 12.18
N CYS A 86 -0.20 20.27 12.22
CA CYS A 86 0.58 19.76 11.09
C CYS A 86 -0.34 19.38 9.91
N PRO A 87 -0.26 20.06 8.74
CA PRO A 87 -1.06 19.70 7.56
C PRO A 87 -0.42 18.51 6.84
N CYS A 88 -0.38 17.36 7.51
CA CYS A 88 0.29 16.18 6.99
C CYS A 88 -0.49 15.54 5.84
N LEU A 89 0.20 15.24 4.73
CA LEU A 89 -0.35 14.48 3.61
C LEU A 89 -0.01 13.00 3.73
N MET A 90 1.18 12.66 4.22
CA MET A 90 1.67 11.28 4.26
C MET A 90 2.31 10.98 5.60
N MET A 91 1.70 10.08 6.36
CA MET A 91 2.25 9.53 7.59
C MET A 91 2.87 8.17 7.27
N VAL A 92 4.17 8.03 7.53
CA VAL A 92 4.91 6.77 7.38
C VAL A 92 5.67 6.50 8.67
N ASP A 93 5.26 5.47 9.39
CA ASP A 93 5.96 5.00 10.60
C ASP A 93 6.07 3.47 10.58
N ARG A 94 7.28 2.98 10.29
CA ARG A 94 7.55 1.58 10.03
C ARG A 94 8.73 1.13 10.85
N ASP A 95 8.53 0.15 11.71
CA ASP A 95 9.62 -0.70 12.13
C ASP A 95 9.59 -1.95 11.24
N ILE A 96 10.64 -2.14 10.46
CA ILE A 96 10.71 -3.23 9.49
C ILE A 96 11.50 -4.43 10.00
N ALA A 97 12.13 -4.33 11.18
CA ALA A 97 12.96 -5.39 11.74
C ALA A 97 12.96 -5.34 13.28
N PRO A 98 11.82 -5.61 13.95
CA PRO A 98 11.76 -5.73 15.40
C PRO A 98 12.83 -6.72 15.92
N LYS A 99 13.60 -6.31 16.92
CA LYS A 99 14.84 -7.02 17.30
C LYS A 99 14.62 -8.08 18.36
N SER A 100 13.56 -7.95 19.14
CA SER A 100 13.19 -8.89 20.20
C SER A 100 11.73 -9.29 20.11
N TYR A 101 11.40 -10.44 20.69
CA TYR A 101 10.00 -10.88 20.76
C TYR A 101 9.13 -9.90 21.57
N ALA A 102 9.69 -9.25 22.58
CA ALA A 102 8.98 -8.23 23.37
C ALA A 102 8.64 -6.99 22.52
N GLU A 103 9.57 -6.50 21.69
CA GLU A 103 9.31 -5.40 20.75
C GLU A 103 8.28 -5.80 19.68
N TRP A 104 8.36 -7.04 19.17
CA TRP A 104 7.38 -7.58 18.23
C TRP A 104 5.99 -7.65 18.86
N GLU A 105 5.87 -8.12 20.11
CA GLU A 105 4.57 -8.29 20.80
C GLU A 105 3.98 -7.00 21.34
N GLN A 106 4.81 -6.05 21.72
CA GLN A 106 4.41 -4.77 22.27
C GLN A 106 5.06 -3.62 21.48
N PRO A 107 4.62 -3.39 20.23
CA PRO A 107 5.16 -2.33 19.41
C PRO A 107 4.76 -0.94 19.93
N PHE A 108 5.48 0.08 19.49
CA PHE A 108 5.22 1.47 19.88
C PHE A 108 3.78 1.90 19.53
N ASN A 109 3.06 2.47 20.49
CA ASN A 109 1.69 2.95 20.31
C ASN A 109 1.68 4.29 19.57
N VAL A 110 0.99 4.32 18.43
CA VAL A 110 0.90 5.49 17.56
C VAL A 110 -0.49 6.10 17.53
N THR A 111 -1.43 5.62 18.35
CA THR A 111 -2.83 6.09 18.35
C THR A 111 -2.91 7.62 18.48
N ASP A 112 -2.22 8.20 19.47
CA ASP A 112 -2.20 9.65 19.69
C ASP A 112 -1.55 10.41 18.53
N LYS A 113 -0.51 9.85 17.91
CA LYS A 113 0.12 10.45 16.72
C LYS A 113 -0.81 10.45 15.52
N VAL A 114 -1.53 9.35 15.29
CA VAL A 114 -2.53 9.26 14.22
C VAL A 114 -3.64 10.28 14.47
N VAL A 115 -4.15 10.40 15.70
CA VAL A 115 -5.13 11.44 16.08
C VAL A 115 -4.60 12.83 15.75
N GLN A 116 -3.38 13.15 16.19
CA GLN A 116 -2.76 14.46 15.99
C GLN A 116 -2.63 14.82 14.50
N LEU A 117 -2.12 13.90 13.68
CA LEU A 117 -1.93 14.12 12.25
C LEU A 117 -3.23 14.09 11.44
N ALA A 118 -4.22 13.30 11.87
CA ALA A 118 -5.52 13.21 11.22
C ALA A 118 -6.44 14.39 11.55
N THR A 119 -6.20 15.12 12.65
CA THR A 119 -7.08 16.19 13.13
C THR A 119 -7.40 17.24 12.06
N ARG A 120 -6.47 17.54 11.16
CA ARG A 120 -6.68 18.51 10.07
C ARG A 120 -7.48 17.98 8.88
N GLY A 121 -7.60 16.66 8.75
CA GLY A 121 -8.23 16.02 7.60
C GLY A 121 -7.37 16.03 6.33
N ASP A 122 -6.07 16.29 6.45
CA ASP A 122 -5.16 16.46 5.32
C ASP A 122 -4.53 15.14 4.84
N LEU A 123 -4.56 14.09 5.66
CA LEU A 123 -3.89 12.82 5.34
C LEU A 123 -4.49 12.18 4.08
N GLN A 124 -3.59 11.78 3.19
CA GLN A 124 -3.88 11.03 1.97
C GLN A 124 -3.21 9.65 1.98
N THR A 125 -2.15 9.49 2.78
CA THR A 125 -1.42 8.24 2.94
C THR A 125 -1.16 7.97 4.42
N VAL A 126 -1.49 6.76 4.86
CA VAL A 126 -1.10 6.20 6.16
C VAL A 126 -0.42 4.86 5.92
N GLN A 127 0.85 4.77 6.30
CA GLN A 127 1.63 3.53 6.22
C GLN A 127 2.24 3.21 7.58
N LEU A 128 1.70 2.18 8.21
CA LEU A 128 2.14 1.71 9.53
C LEU A 128 2.56 0.25 9.44
N THR A 129 3.79 -0.04 9.86
CA THR A 129 4.33 -1.41 9.99
C THR A 129 4.86 -1.59 11.40
N ASN A 130 4.42 -2.64 12.10
CA ASN A 130 4.83 -2.94 13.49
C ASN A 130 4.63 -1.76 14.45
N ARG A 131 3.40 -1.23 14.49
CA ARG A 131 2.97 -0.17 15.41
C ARG A 131 1.66 -0.53 16.07
N TYR A 132 1.48 -0.20 17.34
CA TYR A 132 0.23 -0.49 18.01
C TYR A 132 -0.85 0.55 17.63
N LEU A 133 -1.84 0.13 16.85
CA LEU A 133 -3.04 0.89 16.46
C LEU A 133 -4.27 -0.05 16.42
N PRO A 134 -4.79 -0.45 17.59
CA PRO A 134 -5.85 -1.45 17.68
C PRO A 134 -7.17 -1.02 17.02
N LEU A 135 -7.43 0.29 17.00
CA LEU A 135 -8.59 0.91 16.40
C LEU A 135 -8.14 2.16 15.61
N LEU A 136 -8.77 2.40 14.46
CA LEU A 136 -8.59 3.65 13.73
C LEU A 136 -9.35 4.77 14.47
N PRO A 137 -8.68 5.88 14.84
CA PRO A 137 -9.34 6.99 15.53
C PRO A 137 -10.32 7.73 14.63
N ASP A 138 -11.39 8.28 15.22
CA ASP A 138 -12.47 8.96 14.49
C ASP A 138 -12.00 10.20 13.70
N GLU A 139 -10.90 10.83 14.10
CA GLU A 139 -10.29 11.94 13.38
C GLU A 139 -9.90 11.56 11.94
N LEU A 140 -9.51 10.30 11.70
CA LEU A 140 -9.21 9.82 10.35
C LEU A 140 -10.42 9.89 9.42
N ARG A 141 -11.65 9.86 9.95
CA ARG A 141 -12.87 10.04 9.14
C ARG A 141 -12.87 11.35 8.35
N ARG A 142 -12.18 12.38 8.84
CA ARG A 142 -12.08 13.70 8.20
C ARG A 142 -11.17 13.69 6.96
N CYS A 143 -10.32 12.67 6.83
CA CYS A 143 -9.34 12.53 5.76
C CYS A 143 -9.98 11.94 4.50
N THR A 144 -10.98 12.63 3.93
CA THR A 144 -11.77 12.13 2.78
C THR A 144 -10.96 12.03 1.48
N GLU A 145 -9.76 12.62 1.45
CA GLU A 145 -8.80 12.52 0.35
C GLU A 145 -7.83 11.33 0.50
N MET A 146 -8.11 10.38 1.41
CA MET A 146 -7.31 9.16 1.59
C MET A 146 -7.19 8.38 0.28
N ARG A 147 -5.95 8.10 -0.12
CA ARG A 147 -5.59 7.33 -1.33
C ARG A 147 -4.86 6.03 -0.99
N HIS A 148 -4.07 6.01 0.08
CA HIS A 148 -3.22 4.87 0.43
C HIS A 148 -3.36 4.53 1.91
N LEU A 149 -3.79 3.31 2.21
CA LEU A 149 -3.87 2.80 3.58
C LEU A 149 -3.13 1.47 3.66
N THR A 150 -2.05 1.46 4.45
CA THR A 150 -1.24 0.28 4.74
C THR A 150 -1.15 0.09 6.25
N LEU A 151 -1.67 -1.04 6.74
CA LEU A 151 -1.62 -1.46 8.14
C LEU A 151 -1.06 -2.88 8.20
N GLU A 152 0.21 -3.00 8.60
CA GLU A 152 0.93 -4.27 8.70
C GLU A 152 1.30 -4.52 10.17
N TYR A 153 0.76 -5.60 10.73
CA TYR A 153 0.97 -6.05 12.11
C TYR A 153 0.64 -4.97 13.16
N THR A 154 -0.44 -4.23 12.92
CA THR A 154 -0.79 -3.06 13.75
C THR A 154 -1.66 -3.37 14.96
N HIS A 155 -1.89 -4.65 15.26
CA HIS A 155 -2.89 -5.12 16.24
C HIS A 155 -4.34 -4.66 15.93
N THR A 156 -4.60 -4.16 14.72
CA THR A 156 -5.93 -3.75 14.28
C THR A 156 -6.77 -5.00 14.00
N GLN A 157 -7.89 -5.15 14.70
CA GLN A 157 -8.75 -6.34 14.58
C GLN A 157 -10.03 -6.08 13.77
N THR A 158 -10.39 -4.81 13.59
CA THR A 158 -11.55 -4.40 12.79
C THR A 158 -11.34 -2.99 12.23
N LEU A 159 -12.13 -2.62 11.23
CA LEU A 159 -12.20 -1.26 10.72
C LEU A 159 -13.55 -0.63 11.09
N PRO A 160 -13.60 0.66 11.42
CA PRO A 160 -14.86 1.32 11.79
C PRO A 160 -15.78 1.48 10.57
N ASP A 161 -17.10 1.48 10.78
CA ASP A 161 -18.11 1.58 9.69
C ASP A 161 -17.94 2.83 8.81
N TRP A 162 -17.34 3.90 9.34
CA TRP A 162 -17.09 5.12 8.57
C TRP A 162 -15.99 4.95 7.51
N ILE A 163 -15.24 3.83 7.49
CA ILE A 163 -14.16 3.57 6.54
C ILE A 163 -14.64 3.64 5.07
N LYS A 164 -15.92 3.34 4.82
CA LYS A 164 -16.56 3.46 3.50
C LYS A 164 -16.51 4.87 2.91
N HIS A 165 -16.30 5.90 3.74
CA HIS A 165 -16.16 7.28 3.26
C HIS A 165 -14.82 7.54 2.53
N PHE A 166 -13.86 6.62 2.58
CA PHE A 166 -12.61 6.70 1.81
C PHE A 166 -12.83 6.29 0.34
N THR A 167 -13.75 6.97 -0.35
CA THR A 167 -14.15 6.66 -1.74
C THR A 167 -13.04 6.92 -2.77
N LYS A 168 -11.98 7.64 -2.36
CA LYS A 168 -10.78 7.95 -3.15
C LYS A 168 -9.61 7.00 -2.89
N LEU A 169 -9.82 5.95 -2.10
CA LEU A 169 -8.76 4.98 -1.79
C LEU A 169 -8.35 4.24 -3.06
N GLU A 170 -7.06 4.29 -3.40
CA GLU A 170 -6.46 3.68 -4.58
C GLU A 170 -5.69 2.39 -4.21
N PHE A 171 -5.14 2.35 -2.99
CA PHE A 171 -4.30 1.27 -2.47
C PHE A 171 -4.69 0.89 -1.04
N LEU A 172 -5.01 -0.39 -0.82
CA LEU A 172 -5.31 -0.97 0.48
C LEU A 172 -4.41 -2.18 0.74
N HIS A 173 -3.61 -2.13 1.80
CA HIS A 173 -2.81 -3.26 2.29
C HIS A 173 -3.07 -3.47 3.78
N LEU A 174 -3.70 -4.58 4.11
CA LEU A 174 -3.96 -5.00 5.49
C LEU A 174 -3.29 -6.35 5.72
N GLU A 175 -2.31 -6.39 6.61
CA GLU A 175 -1.68 -7.64 7.06
C GLU A 175 -1.80 -7.73 8.57
N SER A 176 -2.49 -8.77 9.02
CA SER A 176 -2.72 -9.05 10.43
C SER A 176 -1.52 -9.70 11.09
N LYS A 177 -1.43 -9.45 12.38
CA LYS A 177 -0.62 -10.26 13.27
C LYS A 177 -1.36 -11.53 13.67
N PHE A 178 -0.66 -12.66 13.75
CA PHE A 178 -1.26 -13.94 14.13
C PHE A 178 -1.86 -13.94 15.55
N THR A 179 -1.30 -13.17 16.49
CA THR A 179 -1.80 -13.08 17.88
C THR A 179 -2.97 -12.10 18.04
N SER A 180 -3.21 -11.24 17.05
CA SER A 180 -4.29 -10.24 17.05
C SER A 180 -4.83 -10.05 15.63
N PRO A 181 -5.42 -11.10 15.04
CA PRO A 181 -5.86 -11.06 13.65
C PRO A 181 -7.11 -10.18 13.48
N PHE A 182 -7.32 -9.70 12.26
CA PHE A 182 -8.58 -9.13 11.82
C PHE A 182 -9.69 -10.18 11.96
N VAL A 183 -10.77 -9.79 12.62
CA VAL A 183 -11.93 -10.65 12.87
C VAL A 183 -13.10 -10.33 11.95
N ALA A 184 -13.23 -9.07 11.53
CA ALA A 184 -14.31 -8.60 10.69
C ALA A 184 -13.91 -7.35 9.90
N LEU A 185 -14.52 -7.19 8.72
CA LEU A 185 -14.56 -5.95 7.95
C LEU A 185 -16.05 -5.52 7.85
N PRO A 186 -16.36 -4.21 7.80
CA PRO A 186 -17.73 -3.76 7.60
C PRO A 186 -18.31 -4.26 6.27
N ASP A 187 -19.56 -4.76 6.29
CA ASP A 187 -20.19 -5.41 5.13
C ASP A 187 -20.34 -4.50 3.91
N ASP A 188 -20.48 -3.19 4.13
CA ASP A 188 -20.67 -2.15 3.10
C ASP A 188 -19.38 -1.36 2.79
N MET A 189 -18.23 -1.77 3.35
CA MET A 189 -16.97 -1.04 3.21
C MET A 189 -16.57 -0.78 1.77
N PHE A 190 -16.83 -1.74 0.87
CA PHE A 190 -16.38 -1.69 -0.53
C PHE A 190 -17.42 -1.15 -1.51
N ASP A 191 -18.64 -0.82 -1.08
CA ASP A 191 -19.77 -0.48 -1.98
C ASP A 191 -19.47 0.73 -2.88
N ASP A 192 -18.76 1.73 -2.36
CA ASP A 192 -18.39 2.97 -3.06
C ASP A 192 -16.87 3.14 -3.27
N MET A 193 -16.08 2.07 -3.15
CA MET A 193 -14.62 2.08 -3.33
C MET A 193 -14.20 1.92 -4.80
N TRP A 194 -14.82 2.68 -5.70
CA TRP A 194 -14.56 2.62 -7.14
C TRP A 194 -13.16 3.06 -7.53
N SER A 195 -12.44 3.82 -6.69
CA SER A 195 -11.05 4.24 -6.98
C SER A 195 -10.01 3.15 -6.67
N LEU A 196 -10.40 2.08 -5.97
CA LEU A 196 -9.47 1.08 -5.48
C LEU A 196 -8.90 0.26 -6.64
N THR A 197 -7.56 0.24 -6.76
CA THR A 197 -6.85 -0.47 -7.83
C THR A 197 -6.00 -1.63 -7.31
N PHE A 198 -5.56 -1.56 -6.05
CA PHE A 198 -4.76 -2.59 -5.40
C PHE A 198 -5.35 -2.92 -4.04
N MET A 199 -5.62 -4.21 -3.81
CA MET A 199 -6.07 -4.74 -2.52
C MET A 199 -5.25 -5.96 -2.14
N HIS A 200 -4.59 -5.87 -0.98
CA HIS A 200 -3.90 -6.99 -0.34
C HIS A 200 -4.47 -7.18 1.06
N LEU A 201 -5.06 -8.34 1.31
CA LEU A 201 -5.55 -8.75 2.63
C LEU A 201 -4.82 -10.03 3.05
N ALA A 202 -4.11 -9.98 4.17
CA ALA A 202 -3.32 -11.10 4.69
C ALA A 202 -3.54 -11.35 6.19
N GLY A 203 -3.59 -12.63 6.58
CA GLY A 203 -3.63 -13.04 7.99
C GLY A 203 -5.01 -12.89 8.67
N PHE A 204 -6.09 -12.95 7.90
CA PHE A 204 -7.47 -12.86 8.37
C PHE A 204 -7.96 -14.24 8.87
N ILE A 205 -7.23 -14.80 9.83
CA ILE A 205 -7.35 -16.21 10.27
C ILE A 205 -8.77 -16.60 10.69
N PRO A 206 -9.47 -15.87 11.58
CA PRO A 206 -10.79 -16.27 12.06
C PRO A 206 -11.93 -15.83 11.14
N MET A 207 -11.64 -15.09 10.07
CA MET A 207 -12.64 -14.50 9.20
C MET A 207 -13.31 -15.58 8.34
N LYS A 208 -14.64 -15.62 8.40
CA LYS A 208 -15.44 -16.56 7.60
C LYS A 208 -15.91 -16.00 6.28
N ARG A 209 -16.10 -14.69 6.18
CA ARG A 209 -16.68 -14.02 5.01
C ARG A 209 -16.02 -12.66 4.79
N LEU A 210 -15.92 -12.29 3.52
CA LEU A 210 -15.49 -10.99 3.07
C LEU A 210 -16.70 -10.13 2.65
N PRO A 211 -16.60 -8.78 2.77
CA PRO A 211 -17.60 -7.88 2.20
C PRO A 211 -17.72 -8.04 0.69
N SER A 212 -18.84 -7.57 0.12
CA SER A 212 -19.09 -7.66 -1.32
C SER A 212 -18.05 -6.87 -2.13
N PHE A 213 -17.59 -7.40 -3.26
CA PHE A 213 -16.66 -6.71 -4.17
C PHE A 213 -17.37 -5.87 -5.25
N ARG A 214 -18.69 -5.67 -5.14
CA ARG A 214 -19.51 -4.99 -6.16
C ARG A 214 -19.02 -3.58 -6.50
N GLY A 215 -18.55 -2.80 -5.52
CA GLY A 215 -18.07 -1.44 -5.75
C GLY A 215 -16.63 -1.33 -6.24
N LEU A 216 -15.88 -2.44 -6.30
CA LEU A 216 -14.45 -2.47 -6.65
C LEU A 216 -14.22 -2.49 -8.17
N THR A 217 -14.93 -1.64 -8.91
CA THR A 217 -15.01 -1.73 -10.39
C THR A 217 -13.69 -1.47 -11.11
N ASN A 218 -12.73 -0.76 -10.49
CA ASN A 218 -11.41 -0.48 -11.06
C ASN A 218 -10.28 -1.33 -10.47
N LEU A 219 -10.60 -2.39 -9.72
CA LEU A 219 -9.59 -3.23 -9.09
C LEU A 219 -8.73 -3.93 -10.14
N LYS A 220 -7.41 -3.79 -10.03
CA LYS A 220 -6.41 -4.36 -10.95
C LYS A 220 -5.62 -5.49 -10.31
N SER A 221 -5.44 -5.47 -9.00
CA SER A 221 -4.68 -6.47 -8.27
C SER A 221 -5.40 -6.85 -6.98
N LEU A 222 -5.67 -8.13 -6.82
CA LEU A 222 -6.28 -8.72 -5.63
C LEU A 222 -5.36 -9.82 -5.08
N THR A 223 -4.93 -9.63 -3.84
CA THR A 223 -4.19 -10.62 -3.06
C THR A 223 -4.96 -10.97 -1.80
N LEU A 224 -5.30 -12.25 -1.62
CA LEU A 224 -5.89 -12.81 -0.42
C LEU A 224 -4.97 -13.92 0.11
N ALA A 225 -4.40 -13.74 1.30
CA ALA A 225 -3.45 -14.69 1.86
C ALA A 225 -3.80 -15.04 3.32
N GLY A 226 -3.80 -16.33 3.66
CA GLY A 226 -3.98 -16.75 5.05
C GLY A 226 -5.37 -16.45 5.60
N PHE A 227 -6.40 -16.98 4.94
CA PHE A 227 -7.77 -17.00 5.43
C PHE A 227 -8.16 -18.43 5.79
N LEU A 228 -7.86 -18.85 7.02
CA LEU A 228 -8.00 -20.26 7.41
C LEU A 228 -9.44 -20.72 7.59
N LEU A 229 -10.39 -19.80 7.77
CA LEU A 229 -11.81 -20.10 8.00
C LEU A 229 -12.77 -19.54 6.92
N LEU A 230 -12.24 -18.95 5.84
CA LEU A 230 -13.05 -18.32 4.78
C LEU A 230 -13.81 -19.37 3.97
N ASP A 231 -15.15 -19.36 4.08
CA ASP A 231 -16.01 -20.39 3.50
C ASP A 231 -16.39 -20.11 2.03
N GLN A 232 -16.38 -18.84 1.62
CA GLN A 232 -16.69 -18.41 0.26
C GLN A 232 -15.96 -17.12 -0.11
N LEU A 233 -15.68 -16.95 -1.40
CA LEU A 233 -15.26 -15.67 -1.96
C LEU A 233 -16.48 -14.88 -2.48
N PRO A 234 -16.46 -13.54 -2.40
CA PRO A 234 -17.46 -12.70 -3.06
C PRO A 234 -17.45 -12.89 -4.59
N ALA A 235 -18.58 -12.57 -5.24
CA ALA A 235 -18.70 -12.65 -6.69
C ALA A 235 -17.78 -11.63 -7.40
N PHE A 236 -17.23 -12.04 -8.56
CA PHE A 236 -16.28 -11.23 -9.34
C PHE A 236 -16.93 -10.52 -10.54
N ASP A 237 -18.27 -10.45 -10.56
CA ASP A 237 -19.10 -9.96 -11.66
C ASP A 237 -18.75 -8.54 -12.13
N HIS A 238 -18.17 -7.72 -11.25
CA HIS A 238 -17.83 -6.32 -11.52
C HIS A 238 -16.32 -6.05 -11.61
N LEU A 239 -15.47 -7.05 -11.44
CA LEU A 239 -14.00 -6.90 -11.40
C LEU A 239 -13.37 -6.91 -12.80
N HIS A 240 -14.02 -6.28 -13.79
CA HIS A 240 -13.62 -6.37 -15.19
C HIS A 240 -12.19 -5.89 -15.49
N HIS A 241 -11.60 -5.06 -14.63
CA HIS A 241 -10.23 -4.55 -14.78
C HIS A 241 -9.16 -5.39 -14.06
N LEU A 242 -9.53 -6.53 -13.48
CA LEU A 242 -8.60 -7.34 -12.69
C LEU A 242 -7.52 -7.95 -13.58
N GLU A 243 -6.26 -7.63 -13.29
CA GLU A 243 -5.09 -8.10 -14.03
C GLU A 243 -4.30 -9.16 -13.25
N ARG A 244 -4.35 -9.12 -11.92
CA ARG A 244 -3.65 -10.06 -11.04
C ARG A 244 -4.57 -10.57 -9.94
N LEU A 245 -4.65 -11.88 -9.81
CA LEU A 245 -5.35 -12.57 -8.74
C LEU A 245 -4.40 -13.55 -8.06
N LEU A 246 -4.16 -13.33 -6.77
CA LEU A 246 -3.45 -14.25 -5.90
C LEU A 246 -4.35 -14.64 -4.74
N VAL A 247 -4.65 -15.93 -4.62
CA VAL A 247 -5.34 -16.51 -3.45
C VAL A 247 -4.47 -17.64 -2.93
N THR A 248 -4.05 -17.55 -1.67
CA THR A 248 -3.21 -18.57 -1.04
C THR A 248 -3.57 -18.82 0.41
N CYS A 249 -3.35 -20.05 0.86
CA CYS A 249 -3.59 -20.49 2.24
C CYS A 249 -5.05 -20.25 2.66
N VAL A 250 -5.98 -20.89 1.92
CA VAL A 250 -7.43 -20.83 2.14
C VAL A 250 -8.04 -22.24 2.28
N PRO A 251 -7.55 -23.04 3.24
CA PRO A 251 -7.67 -24.49 3.24
C PRO A 251 -9.11 -25.05 3.36
N VAL A 252 -10.09 -24.22 3.74
CA VAL A 252 -11.49 -24.61 3.91
C VAL A 252 -12.40 -24.18 2.74
N LEU A 253 -11.87 -23.44 1.76
CA LEU A 253 -12.66 -22.91 0.67
C LEU A 253 -12.91 -24.00 -0.39
N ASP A 254 -14.18 -24.39 -0.53
CA ASP A 254 -14.64 -25.51 -1.37
C ASP A 254 -14.85 -25.16 -2.84
N SER A 255 -15.05 -23.88 -3.16
CA SER A 255 -15.37 -23.44 -4.51
C SER A 255 -14.86 -22.04 -4.78
N LEU A 256 -14.74 -21.70 -6.06
CA LEU A 256 -14.34 -20.38 -6.53
C LEU A 256 -15.54 -19.68 -7.20
N PRO A 257 -15.60 -18.34 -7.21
CA PRO A 257 -16.64 -17.62 -7.93
C PRO A 257 -16.43 -17.77 -9.44
N ASP A 258 -17.41 -17.34 -10.24
CA ASP A 258 -17.25 -17.34 -11.69
C ASP A 258 -16.14 -16.36 -12.11
N PHE A 259 -15.15 -16.86 -12.85
CA PHE A 259 -14.07 -16.06 -13.39
C PHE A 259 -14.30 -15.63 -14.84
N ALA A 260 -15.43 -16.02 -15.45
CA ALA A 260 -15.79 -15.54 -16.78
C ALA A 260 -15.74 -14.00 -16.93
N PRO A 261 -16.15 -13.18 -15.93
CA PRO A 261 -16.08 -11.72 -16.01
C PRO A 261 -14.67 -11.13 -16.06
N ILE A 262 -13.65 -11.88 -15.59
CA ILE A 262 -12.26 -11.41 -15.46
C ILE A 262 -11.29 -12.07 -16.45
N LYS A 263 -11.73 -13.13 -17.13
CA LYS A 263 -10.87 -14.02 -17.93
C LYS A 263 -10.04 -13.30 -19.01
N ASP A 264 -10.59 -12.25 -19.62
CA ASP A 264 -10.00 -11.59 -20.79
C ASP A 264 -8.91 -10.58 -20.41
N ASN A 265 -8.97 -10.01 -19.19
CA ASN A 265 -8.01 -9.01 -18.70
C ASN A 265 -6.95 -9.59 -17.76
N LEU A 266 -7.17 -10.79 -17.21
CA LEU A 266 -6.26 -11.41 -16.26
C LEU A 266 -4.92 -11.76 -16.92
N LYS A 267 -3.83 -11.27 -16.32
CA LYS A 267 -2.44 -11.47 -16.73
C LYS A 267 -1.74 -12.48 -15.83
N SER A 268 -2.10 -12.53 -14.55
CA SER A 268 -1.53 -13.46 -13.57
C SER A 268 -2.63 -14.04 -12.69
N LEU A 269 -2.63 -15.37 -12.58
CA LEU A 269 -3.47 -16.14 -11.67
C LEU A 269 -2.57 -17.05 -10.83
N ILE A 270 -2.71 -16.97 -9.52
CA ILE A 270 -2.03 -17.83 -8.55
C ILE A 270 -3.06 -18.28 -7.51
N LEU A 271 -3.29 -19.59 -7.43
CA LEU A 271 -4.23 -20.24 -6.51
C LEU A 271 -3.50 -21.41 -5.83
N THR A 272 -2.86 -21.14 -4.69
CA THR A 272 -1.90 -22.04 -4.03
C THR A 272 -2.26 -22.35 -2.56
N ASP A 273 -1.54 -23.30 -1.97
CA ASP A 273 -1.71 -23.78 -0.59
C ASP A 273 -3.15 -24.15 -0.21
N ARG A 274 -3.73 -24.99 -1.07
CA ARG A 274 -5.03 -25.65 -0.92
C ARG A 274 -6.24 -24.72 -0.85
N GLY A 275 -7.09 -24.88 -1.87
CA GLY A 275 -8.53 -24.97 -1.67
C GLY A 275 -9.02 -26.33 -2.11
N THR A 276 -10.01 -26.87 -1.41
CA THR A 276 -10.58 -28.20 -1.69
C THR A 276 -11.21 -28.27 -3.09
N TRP A 277 -11.48 -27.13 -3.73
CA TRP A 277 -11.88 -27.00 -5.13
C TRP A 277 -10.97 -27.76 -6.12
N CYS A 278 -9.71 -28.02 -5.76
CA CYS A 278 -8.76 -28.72 -6.61
C CYS A 278 -9.12 -30.19 -6.89
N CYS A 279 -9.96 -30.79 -6.05
CA CYS A 279 -10.15 -32.24 -6.04
C CYS A 279 -11.50 -32.69 -5.47
N ASN A 280 -12.31 -31.78 -4.91
CA ASN A 280 -13.66 -32.09 -4.43
C ASN A 280 -14.71 -32.20 -5.55
N GLY A 281 -14.29 -32.10 -6.82
CA GLY A 281 -15.18 -32.11 -7.99
C GLY A 281 -15.60 -30.72 -8.51
N PHE A 282 -15.08 -29.63 -7.95
CA PHE A 282 -15.33 -28.28 -8.47
C PHE A 282 -14.76 -28.07 -9.88
N LEU A 283 -13.48 -28.43 -10.09
CA LEU A 283 -12.78 -28.29 -11.37
C LEU A 283 -12.97 -29.46 -12.34
N GLY A 284 -13.65 -30.52 -11.93
CA GLY A 284 -13.77 -31.74 -12.73
C GLY A 284 -14.33 -32.91 -11.93
N GLU A 285 -13.78 -34.10 -12.15
CA GLU A 285 -14.14 -35.27 -11.35
C GLU A 285 -13.56 -35.18 -9.94
N CYS A 286 -14.29 -35.72 -8.96
CA CYS A 286 -13.82 -35.73 -7.58
C CYS A 286 -12.71 -36.78 -7.40
N ASP A 287 -11.56 -36.36 -6.89
CA ASP A 287 -10.43 -37.22 -6.53
C ASP A 287 -9.98 -36.94 -5.09
N LEU A 288 -10.59 -37.66 -4.14
CA LEU A 288 -10.23 -37.50 -2.73
C LEU A 288 -8.82 -38.01 -2.40
N GLN A 289 -8.14 -38.74 -3.30
CA GLN A 289 -6.75 -39.18 -3.08
C GLN A 289 -5.74 -38.05 -3.37
N HIS A 290 -6.15 -37.01 -4.09
CA HIS A 290 -5.31 -35.87 -4.39
C HIS A 290 -4.79 -35.21 -3.09
N PRO A 291 -3.49 -34.83 -3.00
CA PRO A 291 -2.90 -34.26 -1.78
C PRO A 291 -3.65 -33.04 -1.22
N MET A 292 -4.23 -32.21 -2.10
CA MET A 292 -5.03 -31.04 -1.70
C MET A 292 -6.36 -31.40 -1.02
N CYS A 293 -6.83 -32.65 -1.07
CA CYS A 293 -8.07 -33.09 -0.42
C CYS A 293 -7.83 -33.95 0.82
N GLN A 294 -6.58 -34.27 1.15
CA GLN A 294 -6.22 -35.02 2.35
C GLN A 294 -6.26 -34.13 3.60
N ILE A 295 -5.77 -34.57 4.75
CA ILE A 295 -5.61 -33.67 5.91
C ILE A 295 -4.50 -32.66 5.60
N HIS A 296 -4.71 -31.36 5.84
CA HIS A 296 -3.70 -30.35 5.54
C HIS A 296 -2.47 -30.54 6.44
N PRO A 297 -1.26 -30.73 5.88
CA PRO A 297 -0.08 -31.07 6.66
C PRO A 297 0.39 -29.95 7.62
N LEU A 298 0.22 -28.68 7.22
CA LEU A 298 0.52 -27.53 8.09
C LEU A 298 -0.64 -27.15 9.03
N TRP A 299 -1.85 -26.92 8.49
CA TRP A 299 -2.98 -26.38 9.26
C TRP A 299 -3.84 -27.43 9.97
N GLY A 300 -3.66 -28.72 9.67
CA GLY A 300 -4.49 -29.80 10.23
C GLY A 300 -5.95 -29.78 9.77
N THR A 301 -6.28 -28.98 8.75
CA THR A 301 -7.63 -28.91 8.18
C THR A 301 -8.09 -30.30 7.72
N PRO A 302 -9.33 -30.74 8.04
CA PRO A 302 -9.82 -32.07 7.70
C PRO A 302 -9.78 -32.38 6.19
N ALA A 303 -9.83 -33.67 5.86
CA ALA A 303 -9.97 -34.10 4.48
C ALA A 303 -11.28 -33.56 3.85
N ALA A 304 -11.23 -33.26 2.56
CA ALA A 304 -12.36 -32.76 1.81
C ALA A 304 -13.42 -33.86 1.60
N THR A 305 -14.62 -33.44 1.22
CA THR A 305 -15.67 -34.34 0.70
C THR A 305 -16.05 -33.91 -0.70
N CYS A 306 -16.53 -34.84 -1.53
CA CYS A 306 -16.98 -34.51 -2.87
C CYS A 306 -18.22 -33.60 -2.82
N LEU A 307 -18.27 -32.62 -3.72
CA LEU A 307 -19.46 -31.81 -3.94
C LEU A 307 -20.63 -32.70 -4.36
N THR A 308 -21.82 -32.37 -3.86
CA THR A 308 -23.02 -33.21 -4.04
C THR A 308 -23.91 -32.75 -5.19
N SER A 309 -23.64 -31.57 -5.78
CA SER A 309 -24.46 -30.99 -6.85
C SER A 309 -23.62 -30.39 -7.97
N ASP A 310 -24.04 -30.63 -9.21
CA ASP A 310 -23.44 -30.02 -10.41
C ASP A 310 -23.57 -28.48 -10.41
N ARG A 311 -24.51 -27.90 -9.66
CA ARG A 311 -24.63 -26.43 -9.53
C ARG A 311 -23.44 -25.79 -8.80
N GLN A 312 -22.61 -26.59 -8.16
CA GLN A 312 -21.41 -26.15 -7.45
C GLN A 312 -20.15 -26.30 -8.31
N LYS A 313 -20.25 -26.78 -9.57
CA LYS A 313 -19.09 -26.93 -10.46
C LYS A 313 -18.66 -25.61 -11.09
N ALA A 314 -17.38 -25.53 -11.46
CA ALA A 314 -16.81 -24.40 -12.17
C ALA A 314 -17.54 -24.16 -13.51
N THR A 315 -17.72 -22.88 -13.85
CA THR A 315 -18.28 -22.52 -15.17
C THR A 315 -17.29 -22.86 -16.29
N PRO A 316 -17.74 -23.03 -17.54
CA PRO A 316 -16.84 -23.19 -18.68
C PRO A 316 -15.83 -22.03 -18.81
N GLY A 317 -16.23 -20.81 -18.42
CA GLY A 317 -15.35 -19.64 -18.41
C GLY A 317 -14.26 -19.73 -17.34
N THR A 318 -14.60 -20.19 -16.14
CA THR A 318 -13.64 -20.45 -15.06
C THR A 318 -12.64 -21.54 -15.45
N LEU A 319 -13.12 -22.66 -16.00
CA LEU A 319 -12.27 -23.77 -16.44
C LEU A 319 -11.28 -23.33 -17.52
N ALA A 320 -11.76 -22.64 -18.56
CA ALA A 320 -10.91 -22.13 -19.64
C ALA A 320 -9.84 -21.15 -19.14
N LEU A 321 -10.15 -20.35 -18.11
CA LEU A 321 -9.17 -19.45 -17.51
C LEU A 321 -8.10 -20.22 -16.73
N ILE A 322 -8.50 -21.20 -15.91
CA ILE A 322 -7.58 -22.00 -15.10
C ILE A 322 -6.62 -22.81 -15.98
N GLU A 323 -7.11 -23.38 -17.09
CA GLU A 323 -6.30 -24.11 -18.07
C GLU A 323 -5.16 -23.27 -18.67
N LYS A 324 -5.27 -21.93 -18.68
CA LYS A 324 -4.22 -21.02 -19.13
C LYS A 324 -3.06 -20.91 -18.13
N TYR A 325 -3.24 -21.33 -16.87
CA TYR A 325 -2.28 -21.19 -15.77
C TYR A 325 -2.02 -22.51 -15.01
N PRO A 326 -1.62 -23.60 -15.69
CA PRO A 326 -1.55 -24.93 -15.09
C PRO A 326 -0.54 -25.03 -13.94
N ASP A 327 0.57 -24.28 -14.00
CA ASP A 327 1.63 -24.34 -12.98
C ASP A 327 1.28 -23.54 -11.69
N ASN A 328 0.25 -22.69 -11.75
CA ASN A 328 -0.07 -21.74 -10.68
C ASN A 328 -1.38 -22.05 -9.95
N VAL A 329 -2.12 -23.07 -10.38
CA VAL A 329 -3.41 -23.45 -9.78
C VAL A 329 -3.29 -24.86 -9.23
N CYS A 330 -3.72 -25.06 -7.99
CA CYS A 330 -3.67 -26.36 -7.32
C CYS A 330 -2.26 -26.93 -7.12
N THR A 331 -1.27 -26.04 -7.03
CA THR A 331 0.13 -26.35 -6.74
C THR A 331 0.57 -25.77 -5.39
N GLY A 332 1.81 -26.06 -4.98
CA GLY A 332 2.42 -25.41 -3.82
C GLY A 332 1.76 -25.71 -2.48
N LEU A 333 1.41 -26.98 -2.20
CA LEU A 333 0.94 -27.40 -0.88
C LEU A 333 2.03 -27.10 0.17
N LEU A 334 1.68 -26.37 1.22
CA LEU A 334 2.65 -25.99 2.25
C LEU A 334 2.77 -27.08 3.30
N TYR A 335 4.03 -27.42 3.59
CA TYR A 335 4.41 -28.37 4.61
C TYR A 335 5.02 -27.63 5.81
N PRO A 336 5.07 -28.26 6.99
CA PRO A 336 5.86 -27.75 8.11
C PRO A 336 7.28 -27.36 7.66
N GLY A 337 7.68 -26.12 7.96
CA GLY A 337 8.98 -25.56 7.55
C GLY A 337 9.03 -24.96 6.14
N ALA A 338 7.95 -25.00 5.36
CA ALA A 338 7.88 -24.39 4.03
C ALA A 338 7.52 -22.88 4.04
N LEU A 339 6.92 -22.40 5.13
CA LEU A 339 6.60 -21.00 5.38
C LEU A 339 7.30 -20.51 6.64
N GLU A 340 7.67 -19.24 6.65
CA GLU A 340 8.03 -18.55 7.88
C GLU A 340 6.78 -18.40 8.75
N GLY A 341 6.75 -19.14 9.87
CA GLY A 341 5.72 -19.00 10.89
C GLY A 341 5.78 -17.65 11.59
N SER A 342 4.78 -17.37 12.44
CA SER A 342 4.85 -16.19 13.32
C SER A 342 6.14 -16.26 14.16
N PRO A 343 6.88 -15.14 14.32
CA PRO A 343 8.01 -15.10 15.24
C PRO A 343 7.59 -15.57 16.64
N THR A 344 8.45 -16.35 17.28
CA THR A 344 8.32 -16.83 18.66
C THR A 344 9.60 -16.49 19.43
N PRO A 345 9.60 -16.55 20.77
CA PRO A 345 10.85 -16.39 21.53
C PRO A 345 11.94 -17.36 21.06
N ALA A 346 11.58 -18.64 20.88
CA ALA A 346 12.52 -19.68 20.44
C ALA A 346 13.16 -19.40 19.08
N THR A 347 12.43 -18.77 18.15
CA THR A 347 12.97 -18.43 16.82
C THR A 347 13.72 -17.10 16.84
N MET A 348 13.37 -16.14 17.69
CA MET A 348 14.02 -14.81 17.72
C MET A 348 15.26 -14.74 18.63
N ASP A 349 15.27 -15.47 19.75
CA ASP A 349 16.35 -15.41 20.74
C ASP A 349 17.73 -15.77 20.16
N PRO A 350 17.89 -16.79 19.29
CA PRO A 350 19.18 -17.10 18.66
C PRO A 350 19.74 -15.94 17.82
N CYS A 351 18.85 -15.10 17.28
CA CYS A 351 19.22 -13.99 16.41
C CYS A 351 19.74 -12.77 17.17
N ASN A 352 19.25 -12.54 18.40
CA ASN A 352 19.63 -11.40 19.21
C ASN A 352 19.57 -10.07 18.42
N GLY A 353 18.51 -9.89 17.64
CA GLY A 353 18.29 -8.69 16.83
C GLY A 353 19.29 -8.45 15.68
N LYS A 354 20.12 -9.44 15.32
CA LYS A 354 21.11 -9.33 14.22
C LYS A 354 20.60 -10.06 12.97
N LEU A 355 20.40 -9.32 11.88
CA LEU A 355 20.14 -9.90 10.56
C LEU A 355 21.36 -10.67 10.04
N TYR A 356 21.12 -11.66 9.19
CA TYR A 356 22.11 -12.46 8.46
C TYR A 356 23.04 -13.33 9.31
N ARG A 357 22.90 -13.28 10.64
CA ARG A 357 23.56 -14.20 11.55
C ARG A 357 23.08 -15.63 11.29
N GLN A 358 23.99 -16.59 11.28
CA GLN A 358 23.63 -18.01 11.25
C GLN A 358 22.91 -18.38 12.56
N CYS A 359 21.79 -19.08 12.45
CA CYS A 359 21.07 -19.64 13.58
C CYS A 359 20.96 -21.16 13.42
N ILE A 360 20.60 -21.85 14.50
CA ILE A 360 20.51 -23.32 14.51
C ILE A 360 19.03 -23.68 14.55
N ASP A 361 18.52 -24.27 13.48
CA ASP A 361 17.22 -24.91 13.46
C ASP A 361 17.33 -26.35 14.01
N PRO A 362 16.40 -26.84 14.86
CA PRO A 362 16.44 -28.19 15.43
C PRO A 362 16.47 -29.32 14.39
N SER A 363 15.99 -29.07 13.17
CA SER A 363 16.05 -30.04 12.07
C SER A 363 17.42 -30.14 11.40
N GLY A 364 18.37 -29.27 11.75
CA GLY A 364 19.71 -29.22 11.17
C GLY A 364 19.78 -28.54 9.80
N VAL A 365 18.68 -27.93 9.33
CA VAL A 365 18.64 -27.16 8.08
C VAL A 365 19.42 -25.85 8.22
N GLU A 366 20.19 -25.52 7.18
CA GLU A 366 20.91 -24.23 7.10
C GLU A 366 19.92 -23.08 7.21
N SER A 367 20.06 -22.27 8.25
CA SER A 367 19.11 -21.22 8.60
C SER A 367 19.82 -19.91 8.95
N MET A 368 19.11 -18.82 8.75
CA MET A 368 19.63 -17.46 8.87
C MET A 368 18.63 -16.57 9.58
N CYS A 369 19.13 -15.69 10.42
CA CYS A 369 18.33 -14.65 11.03
C CYS A 369 17.85 -13.66 9.99
N TYR A 370 16.54 -13.61 9.78
CA TYR A 370 15.92 -12.79 8.74
C TYR A 370 14.56 -12.24 9.23
N ASN A 371 14.09 -11.18 8.58
CA ASN A 371 12.84 -10.49 8.88
C ASN A 371 11.87 -10.64 7.69
N ALA A 372 11.46 -11.88 7.42
CA ALA A 372 10.50 -12.17 6.36
C ALA A 372 9.23 -11.31 6.54
N ARG A 373 8.74 -10.70 5.45
CA ARG A 373 7.54 -9.84 5.44
C ARG A 373 7.55 -8.73 6.50
N PHE A 374 8.72 -8.18 6.83
CA PHE A 374 8.89 -7.17 7.90
C PHE A 374 8.50 -7.65 9.30
N MET A 375 8.44 -8.96 9.53
CA MET A 375 8.25 -9.50 10.88
C MET A 375 9.49 -9.31 11.76
N GLY A 376 9.39 -9.67 13.04
CA GLY A 376 10.54 -9.72 13.94
C GLY A 376 11.69 -10.58 13.37
N ILE A 377 12.93 -10.19 13.66
CA ILE A 377 14.13 -10.92 13.23
C ILE A 377 14.12 -12.30 13.89
N ALA A 378 13.86 -13.33 13.11
CA ALA A 378 13.72 -14.71 13.55
C ALA A 378 14.63 -15.63 12.74
N CYS A 379 14.95 -16.78 13.31
CA CYS A 379 15.66 -17.84 12.64
C CYS A 379 14.76 -18.40 11.54
N ASP A 380 15.21 -18.24 10.29
CA ASP A 380 14.47 -18.56 9.09
C ASP A 380 15.20 -19.68 8.32
N THR A 381 14.46 -20.73 7.96
CA THR A 381 14.96 -21.88 7.20
C THR A 381 14.81 -21.70 5.69
N ASN A 382 14.24 -20.60 5.23
CA ASN A 382 14.05 -20.32 3.82
C ASN A 382 15.42 -20.17 3.12
N PRO A 383 15.72 -21.01 2.10
CA PRO A 383 17.01 -20.95 1.41
C PRO A 383 17.14 -19.73 0.49
N PHE A 384 16.04 -19.06 0.11
CA PHE A 384 16.07 -17.95 -0.83
C PHE A 384 16.74 -16.69 -0.25
N PRO A 385 16.41 -16.21 0.96
CA PRO A 385 17.16 -15.13 1.62
C PRO A 385 18.66 -15.42 1.75
N ILE A 386 19.05 -16.66 2.09
CA ILE A 386 20.46 -17.05 2.23
C ILE A 386 21.18 -16.93 0.87
N LYS A 387 20.61 -17.51 -0.19
CA LYS A 387 21.15 -17.42 -1.56
C LYS A 387 21.25 -15.97 -2.02
N MET A 388 20.22 -15.17 -1.76
CA MET A 388 20.20 -13.74 -2.08
C MET A 388 21.35 -13.01 -1.37
N ARG A 389 21.54 -13.22 -0.05
CA ARG A 389 22.57 -12.50 0.70
C ARG A 389 23.99 -12.90 0.27
N ARG A 390 24.25 -14.19 0.03
CA ARG A 390 25.52 -14.67 -0.56
C ARG A 390 25.84 -13.95 -1.87
N TYR A 391 24.84 -13.80 -2.73
CA TYR A 391 24.98 -13.13 -4.02
C TYR A 391 25.20 -11.61 -3.87
N GLN A 392 24.52 -10.95 -2.94
CA GLN A 392 24.74 -9.55 -2.60
C GLN A 392 26.19 -9.30 -2.15
N ILE A 393 26.71 -10.14 -1.25
CA ILE A 393 28.09 -10.08 -0.76
C ILE A 393 29.08 -10.27 -1.90
N ALA A 394 28.91 -11.33 -2.70
CA ALA A 394 29.80 -11.64 -3.82
C ALA A 394 29.87 -10.52 -4.88
N ARG A 395 28.80 -9.73 -5.02
CA ARG A 395 28.74 -8.61 -5.97
C ARG A 395 29.03 -7.24 -5.34
N GLY A 396 29.20 -7.17 -4.03
CA GLY A 396 29.36 -5.89 -3.32
C GLY A 396 28.14 -4.97 -3.49
N VAL A 397 26.92 -5.51 -3.51
CA VAL A 397 25.67 -4.73 -3.63
C VAL A 397 24.82 -4.83 -2.37
N GLY A 398 24.09 -3.75 -2.05
CA GLY A 398 23.29 -3.65 -0.83
C GLY A 398 24.13 -3.22 0.38
N ASP A 399 23.63 -3.53 1.59
CA ASP A 399 24.31 -3.14 2.82
C ASP A 399 25.67 -3.86 2.97
N PRO A 400 26.73 -3.17 3.41
CA PRO A 400 28.02 -3.78 3.69
C PRO A 400 27.89 -4.97 4.63
N CYS A 401 28.59 -6.06 4.32
CA CYS A 401 28.53 -7.26 5.15
C CYS A 401 29.38 -7.11 6.42
N ASN A 402 28.93 -7.75 7.49
CA ASN A 402 29.63 -7.78 8.76
C ASN A 402 30.40 -9.09 8.93
N ARG A 403 31.73 -9.01 8.99
CA ARG A 403 32.63 -10.17 9.11
C ARG A 403 32.40 -11.00 10.37
N GLU A 404 31.89 -10.43 11.46
CA GLU A 404 31.67 -11.13 12.73
C GLU A 404 30.62 -12.24 12.61
N TYR A 405 29.53 -11.97 11.88
CA TYR A 405 28.37 -12.88 11.81
C TYR A 405 27.94 -13.25 10.39
N GLU A 406 28.57 -12.70 9.35
CA GLU A 406 28.31 -13.02 7.94
C GLU A 406 29.50 -13.68 7.22
N ALA A 407 30.58 -14.03 7.93
CA ALA A 407 31.71 -14.76 7.33
C ALA A 407 31.28 -16.07 6.66
N TRP A 408 30.31 -16.77 7.26
CA TRP A 408 29.71 -18.00 6.72
C TRP A 408 28.95 -17.81 5.40
N LEU A 409 28.62 -16.56 5.05
CA LEU A 409 28.00 -16.16 3.78
C LEU A 409 29.03 -15.70 2.74
N GLY A 410 30.34 -15.75 3.06
CA GLY A 410 31.43 -15.32 2.18
C GLY A 410 31.87 -13.88 2.38
N CYS A 411 31.49 -13.23 3.49
CA CYS A 411 31.98 -11.90 3.85
C CYS A 411 33.48 -11.99 4.20
N SER A 412 34.33 -11.30 3.42
CA SER A 412 35.80 -11.34 3.58
C SER A 412 36.40 -10.03 4.04
#